data_AF-A0A427UDM7-F1
#
_entry.id   AF-A0A427UDM7-F1
#
_cell.length_a   1.000
_cell.length_b   1.000
_cell.length_c   1.000
_cell.angle_alpha   90.00
_cell.angle_beta   90.00
_cell.angle_gamma   90.00
#
_symmetry.space_group_name_H-M   'P 1'
#
loop_
_entity.id
_entity.type
_entity.pdbx_description
1 polymer ?
#
loop_
_entity_poly.entity_id
_entity_poly.type
_entity_poly.pdbx_seq_one_letter_code
_entity_poly.pdbx_strand_id
1 'polypeptide(L)'
;LARPVITVSDFETGKVEYEIYTYGEQVVVMPVALEFKKPAWNLAEGEIREVVENYASGPVEVEMINDSKAVVKVFEHDVPKVIGKGGSVIDRIEKMLGVHIDVRQFDGSSKKESPMEVRPVVEHTKKHVVLSAPELAKTDVEVFVGEQYLFTATVSRHGDIKVRKGSPIADEIVDGIDEGYPVLIKTL
;
A
#
# COMPACT_ATOMS: atom_id res chain seq x y z
N LEU A 1 -6.74 -9.44 22.69
CA LEU A 1 -6.88 -8.46 23.80
C LEU A 1 -6.90 -7.08 23.16
N ALA A 2 -8.07 -6.51 22.89
CA ALA A 2 -8.18 -5.15 22.38
C ALA A 2 -7.92 -4.15 23.53
N ARG A 3 -7.03 -3.19 23.32
CA ARG A 3 -6.79 -2.08 24.24
C ARG A 3 -7.40 -0.81 23.65
N PRO A 4 -8.02 0.07 24.46
CA PRO A 4 -8.54 1.33 23.98
C PRO A 4 -7.39 2.20 23.44
N VAL A 5 -7.53 2.64 22.19
CA VAL A 5 -6.61 3.57 21.53
C VAL A 5 -7.37 4.85 21.19
N ILE A 6 -6.69 5.98 21.29
CA ILE A 6 -7.18 7.28 20.84
C ILE A 6 -6.48 7.58 19.51
N THR A 7 -7.24 7.85 18.46
CA THR A 7 -6.71 8.23 17.15
C THR A 7 -6.73 9.75 17.01
N VAL A 8 -5.64 10.32 16.49
CA VAL A 8 -5.52 11.73 16.14
C VAL A 8 -5.45 11.81 14.63
N SER A 9 -6.40 12.50 14.00
CA SER A 9 -6.46 12.67 12.55
C SER A 9 -6.37 14.13 12.14
N ASP A 10 -5.82 14.35 10.95
CA ASP A 10 -5.85 15.63 10.28
C ASP A 10 -7.30 15.97 9.86
N PHE A 11 -7.76 17.18 10.20
CA PHE A 11 -9.16 17.57 10.00
C PHE A 11 -9.52 17.79 8.52
N GLU A 12 -8.57 18.23 7.71
CA GLU A 12 -8.82 18.55 6.29
C GLU A 12 -8.82 17.28 5.42
N THR A 13 -7.98 16.31 5.76
CA THR A 13 -7.76 15.09 4.97
C THR A 13 -8.40 13.85 5.59
N GLY A 14 -8.74 13.88 6.88
CA GLY A 14 -9.30 12.76 7.64
C GLY A 14 -8.31 11.63 7.92
N LYS A 15 -7.02 11.79 7.59
CA LYS A 15 -5.99 10.75 7.80
C LYS A 15 -5.57 10.69 9.26
N VAL A 16 -5.58 9.50 9.85
CA VAL A 16 -5.06 9.26 11.21
C VAL A 16 -3.53 9.37 11.18
N GLU A 17 -3.00 10.30 11.96
CA GLU A 17 -1.57 10.59 12.06
C GLU A 17 -0.94 9.87 13.26
N TYR A 18 -1.69 9.72 14.36
CA TYR A 18 -1.19 9.13 15.60
C TYR A 18 -2.23 8.25 16.28
N GLU A 19 -1.75 7.20 16.91
CA GLU A 19 -2.44 6.33 17.84
C GLU A 19 -1.86 6.52 19.23
N ILE A 20 -2.71 6.76 20.22
CA ILE A 20 -2.31 6.98 21.60
C ILE A 20 -2.94 5.88 22.45
N TYR A 21 -2.13 5.12 23.16
CA TYR A 21 -2.62 4.13 24.11
C TYR A 21 -1.86 4.16 25.42
N THR A 22 -2.52 3.72 26.49
CA THR A 22 -1.90 3.64 27.81
C THR A 22 -1.36 2.22 28.02
N TYR A 23 -0.08 2.13 28.40
CA TYR A 23 0.56 0.88 28.81
C TYR A 23 0.97 0.99 30.28
N GLY A 24 0.21 0.34 31.17
CA GLY A 24 0.41 0.48 32.61
C GLY A 24 0.03 1.89 33.08
N GLU A 25 0.99 2.61 33.66
CA GLU A 25 0.83 4.01 34.11
C GLU A 25 1.41 5.03 33.11
N GLN A 26 1.85 4.58 31.94
CA GLN A 26 2.49 5.44 30.93
C GLN A 26 1.61 5.60 29.69
N VAL A 27 1.57 6.82 29.15
CA VAL A 27 0.90 7.13 27.87
C VAL A 27 1.91 6.99 26.74
N VAL A 28 1.61 6.14 25.76
CA VAL A 28 2.41 5.87 24.57
C VAL A 28 1.73 6.52 23.36
N VAL A 29 2.47 7.35 22.63
CA VAL A 29 2.03 7.97 21.37
C VAL A 29 2.81 7.30 20.25
N MET A 30 2.09 6.56 19.41
CA MET A 30 2.62 5.88 18.24
C MET A 30 2.18 6.63 16.99
N PRO A 31 3.08 6.97 16.06
CA PRO A 31 2.65 7.42 14.74
C PRO A 31 1.98 6.24 14.01
N VAL A 32 0.76 6.45 13.51
CA VAL A 32 0.20 5.55 12.51
C VAL A 32 0.99 5.83 11.24
N ALA A 33 1.44 4.79 10.54
CA ALA A 33 2.35 4.92 9.40
C ALA A 33 1.71 5.70 8.23
N LEU A 34 1.58 7.02 8.37
CA LEU A 34 2.07 7.94 7.38
C LEU A 34 3.54 7.56 7.21
N GLU A 35 3.89 7.02 6.03
CA GLU A 35 5.23 7.29 5.56
C GLU A 35 5.45 8.78 5.74
N PHE A 36 6.30 9.17 6.69
CA PHE A 36 6.68 10.56 6.91
C PHE A 36 7.47 11.00 5.67
N LYS A 37 6.78 11.20 4.54
CA LYS A 37 7.34 11.84 3.37
C LYS A 37 7.47 13.30 3.72
N LYS A 38 8.67 13.68 4.17
CA LYS A 38 9.00 15.09 4.41
C LYS A 38 8.65 15.88 3.14
N PRO A 39 8.06 17.08 3.23
CA PRO A 39 7.77 17.89 2.04
C PRO A 39 9.01 18.11 1.14
N ALA A 40 10.20 18.16 1.74
CA ALA A 40 11.47 18.22 1.04
C ALA A 40 11.75 17.00 0.15
N TRP A 41 11.23 15.82 0.48
CA TRP A 41 11.37 14.62 -0.34
C TRP A 41 10.61 14.73 -1.66
N ASN A 42 9.43 15.37 -1.68
CA ASN A 42 8.71 15.58 -2.94
C ASN A 42 9.53 16.43 -3.93
N LEU A 43 10.26 17.42 -3.41
CA LEU A 43 11.18 18.23 -4.21
C LEU A 43 12.38 17.39 -4.69
N ALA A 44 13.01 16.63 -3.78
CA ALA A 44 14.13 15.76 -4.13
C ALA A 44 13.74 14.69 -5.17
N GLU A 45 12.56 14.05 -5.02
CA GLU A 45 12.00 13.11 -5.99
C GLU A 45 11.80 13.77 -7.36
N GLY A 46 11.33 15.02 -7.38
CA GLY A 46 11.17 15.83 -8.59
C GLY A 46 12.50 16.08 -9.32
N GLU A 47 13.50 16.58 -8.60
CA GLU A 47 14.83 16.88 -9.16
C GLU A 47 15.54 15.61 -9.66
N ILE A 48 15.50 14.52 -8.88
CA ILE A 48 16.06 13.23 -9.30
C ILE A 48 15.36 12.73 -10.57
N ARG A 49 14.03 12.85 -10.63
CA ARG A 49 13.24 12.45 -11.81
C ARG A 49 13.66 13.23 -13.04
N GLU A 50 13.70 14.57 -12.97
CA GLU A 50 14.05 15.44 -14.10
C GLU A 50 15.44 15.11 -14.68
N VAL A 51 16.42 14.85 -13.81
CA VAL A 51 17.77 14.49 -14.26
C VAL A 51 17.77 13.12 -14.95
N VAL A 52 17.12 12.12 -14.37
CA VAL A 52 17.13 10.73 -14.88
C VAL A 52 16.29 10.58 -16.16
N GLU A 53 15.24 11.38 -16.35
CA GLU A 53 14.44 11.41 -17.58
C GLU A 53 15.28 11.69 -18.83
N ASN A 54 16.41 12.41 -18.71
CA ASN A 54 17.34 12.63 -19.83
C ASN A 54 18.05 11.34 -20.31
N TYR A 55 18.03 10.28 -19.51
CA TYR A 55 18.71 9.01 -19.76
C TYR A 55 17.72 7.84 -19.94
N ALA A 56 16.44 8.05 -19.64
CA ALA A 56 15.38 7.07 -19.80
C ALA A 56 14.53 7.38 -21.04
N SER A 57 13.96 6.34 -21.64
CA SER A 57 13.06 6.45 -22.80
C SER A 57 11.57 6.34 -22.42
N GLY A 58 11.29 6.11 -21.14
CA GLY A 58 9.95 5.89 -20.59
C GLY A 58 9.76 6.53 -19.22
N PRO A 59 8.68 6.19 -18.50
CA PRO A 59 8.38 6.77 -17.21
C PRO A 59 9.49 6.46 -16.19
N VAL A 60 9.78 7.44 -15.34
CA VAL A 60 10.75 7.35 -14.26
C VAL A 60 10.00 7.53 -12.94
N GLU A 61 9.94 6.47 -12.13
CA GLU A 61 9.43 6.57 -10.76
C GLU A 61 10.60 6.76 -9.81
N VAL A 62 10.42 7.68 -8.85
CA VAL A 62 11.42 7.97 -7.84
C VAL A 62 10.75 7.92 -6.47
N GLU A 63 11.39 7.24 -5.54
CA GLU A 63 10.92 7.09 -4.17
C GLU A 63 12.09 7.34 -3.21
N MET A 64 11.95 8.32 -2.33
CA MET A 64 12.93 8.55 -1.27
C MET A 64 12.75 7.49 -0.17
N ILE A 65 13.82 6.76 0.13
CA ILE A 65 13.86 5.75 1.20
C ILE A 65 14.26 6.40 2.53
N ASN A 66 15.12 7.40 2.47
CA ASN A 66 15.52 8.27 3.59
C ASN A 66 16.15 9.57 3.04
N ASP A 67 16.57 10.48 3.90
CA ASP A 67 17.14 11.80 3.52
C ASP A 67 18.35 11.74 2.58
N SER A 68 19.00 10.59 2.44
CA SER A 68 20.24 10.40 1.68
C SER A 68 20.17 9.30 0.63
N LYS A 69 19.03 8.62 0.48
CA LYS A 69 18.89 7.49 -0.44
C LYS A 69 17.54 7.49 -1.16
N ALA A 70 17.58 7.32 -2.47
CA ALA A 70 16.44 7.17 -3.35
C ALA A 70 16.49 5.83 -4.10
N VAL A 71 15.32 5.30 -4.44
CA VAL A 71 15.14 4.24 -5.42
C VAL A 71 14.56 4.85 -6.68
N VAL A 72 15.15 4.54 -7.83
CA VAL A 72 14.70 5.01 -9.13
C VAL A 72 14.34 3.81 -9.99
N LYS A 73 13.09 3.76 -10.46
CA LYS A 73 12.61 2.68 -11.33
C LYS A 73 12.48 3.20 -12.76
N VAL A 74 13.12 2.48 -13.69
CA VAL A 74 13.12 2.78 -15.14
C VAL A 74 12.99 1.49 -15.92
N PHE A 75 12.50 1.52 -17.17
CA PHE A 75 12.39 0.29 -17.96
C PHE A 75 13.69 -0.53 -17.99
N GLU A 76 13.57 -1.85 -18.06
CA GLU A 76 14.71 -2.78 -18.06
C GLU A 76 15.77 -2.38 -19.09
N HIS A 77 15.35 -1.98 -20.30
CA HIS A 77 16.25 -1.56 -21.38
C HIS A 77 16.93 -0.20 -21.14
N ASP A 78 16.48 0.59 -20.17
CA ASP A 78 17.05 1.87 -19.79
C ASP A 78 17.97 1.80 -18.58
N VAL A 79 17.87 0.75 -17.74
CA VAL A 79 18.75 0.55 -16.57
C VAL A 79 20.25 0.71 -16.92
N PRO A 80 20.78 0.09 -18.00
CA PRO A 80 22.20 0.25 -18.34
C PRO A 80 22.58 1.68 -18.76
N LYS A 81 21.65 2.44 -19.36
CA LYS A 81 21.89 3.83 -19.79
C LYS A 81 21.92 4.77 -18.60
N VAL A 82 21.01 4.58 -17.65
CA VAL A 82 20.91 5.36 -16.41
C VAL A 82 22.12 5.12 -15.51
N ILE A 83 22.56 3.87 -15.35
CA ILE A 83 23.79 3.56 -14.59
C ILE A 83 25.03 4.12 -15.32
N GLY A 84 25.07 3.96 -16.65
CA GLY A 84 26.21 4.35 -17.48
C GLY A 84 27.39 3.38 -17.39
N LYS A 85 28.37 3.56 -18.28
CA LYS A 85 29.57 2.69 -18.33
C LYS A 85 30.32 2.76 -17.00
N GLY A 86 30.41 1.62 -16.31
CA GLY A 86 31.07 1.51 -15.01
C GLY A 86 30.46 2.38 -13.91
N GLY A 87 29.18 2.76 -14.01
CA GLY A 87 28.53 3.63 -13.04
C GLY A 87 28.77 5.14 -13.24
N SER A 88 29.50 5.54 -14.29
CA SER A 88 29.93 6.94 -14.46
C SER A 88 28.81 7.98 -14.59
N VAL A 89 27.61 7.56 -15.03
CA VAL A 89 26.45 8.45 -15.13
C VAL A 89 25.78 8.57 -13.76
N ILE A 90 25.46 7.45 -13.12
CA ILE A 90 24.80 7.48 -11.81
C ILE A 90 25.68 8.14 -10.74
N ASP A 91 26.98 7.86 -10.72
CA ASP A 91 27.94 8.50 -9.80
C ASP A 91 27.96 10.03 -9.94
N ARG A 92 27.74 10.55 -11.16
CA ARG A 92 27.69 11.98 -11.42
C ARG A 92 26.39 12.58 -10.89
N ILE A 93 25.27 11.89 -11.12
CA ILE A 93 23.95 12.30 -10.64
C ILE A 93 23.94 12.31 -9.10
N GLU A 94 24.43 11.24 -8.46
CA GLU A 94 24.54 11.15 -7.00
C GLU A 94 25.38 12.29 -6.41
N LYS A 95 26.54 12.61 -7.01
CA LYS A 95 27.40 13.72 -6.56
C LYS A 95 26.75 15.10 -6.75
N MET A 96 25.97 15.26 -7.82
CA MET A 96 25.28 16.52 -8.11
C MET A 96 24.11 16.76 -7.14
N LEU A 97 23.35 15.72 -6.83
CA LEU A 97 22.14 15.80 -6.01
C LEU A 97 22.39 15.53 -4.52
N GLY A 98 23.56 14.96 -4.16
CA GLY A 98 23.91 14.63 -2.79
C GLY A 98 23.12 13.44 -2.21
N VAL A 99 22.59 12.57 -3.07
CA VAL A 99 21.72 11.45 -2.70
C VAL A 99 22.22 10.18 -3.38
N HIS A 100 22.25 9.06 -2.66
CA HIS A 100 22.53 7.75 -3.23
C HIS A 100 21.32 7.20 -3.99
N ILE A 101 21.52 6.68 -5.18
CA ILE A 101 20.46 6.26 -6.08
C ILE A 101 20.59 4.76 -6.40
N ASP A 102 19.59 4.00 -5.98
CA ASP A 102 19.44 2.60 -6.32
C ASP A 102 18.54 2.46 -7.56
N VAL A 103 19.15 2.13 -8.71
CA VAL A 103 18.44 2.00 -9.99
C VAL A 103 17.86 0.59 -10.12
N ARG A 104 16.54 0.52 -10.32
CA ARG A 104 15.79 -0.73 -10.46
C ARG A 104 15.02 -0.76 -11.77
N GLN A 105 14.72 -1.95 -12.23
CA GLN A 105 13.81 -2.14 -13.36
C GLN A 105 12.39 -1.74 -12.96
N PHE A 106 11.75 -0.97 -13.84
CA PHE A 106 10.35 -0.70 -13.89
C PHE A 106 9.72 -1.93 -14.53
N ASP A 107 9.44 -2.93 -13.72
CA ASP A 107 8.54 -3.97 -14.14
C ASP A 107 7.18 -3.29 -14.22
N GLY A 108 6.52 -3.26 -15.38
CA GLY A 108 5.11 -2.87 -15.47
C GLY A 108 4.17 -3.73 -14.60
N SER A 109 4.75 -4.70 -13.87
CA SER A 109 4.17 -5.60 -12.88
C SER A 109 4.75 -5.40 -11.46
N SER A 110 5.54 -4.35 -11.20
CA SER A 110 5.95 -3.93 -9.86
C SER A 110 4.91 -2.97 -9.29
N LYS A 111 3.66 -3.44 -9.29
CA LYS A 111 2.79 -3.23 -8.15
C LYS A 111 3.50 -3.87 -6.94
N LYS A 112 4.45 -3.15 -6.35
CA LYS A 112 4.44 -3.00 -4.89
C LYS A 112 3.18 -2.20 -4.58
N GLU A 113 2.06 -2.88 -4.80
CA GLU A 113 0.77 -2.52 -4.30
C GLU A 113 1.00 -2.30 -2.82
N SER A 114 0.77 -1.07 -2.35
CA SER A 114 -0.09 -0.96 -1.19
C SER A 114 -1.20 -2.00 -1.40
N PRO A 115 -1.38 -3.00 -0.50
CA PRO A 115 -2.29 -4.12 -0.72
C PRO A 115 -3.52 -3.62 -1.44
N MET A 116 -3.82 -4.13 -2.64
CA MET A 116 -4.92 -3.63 -3.43
C MET A 116 -6.18 -3.86 -2.62
N GLU A 117 -6.63 -2.78 -1.97
CA GLU A 117 -7.76 -2.79 -1.06
C GLU A 117 -8.99 -2.52 -1.89
N VAL A 118 -9.86 -3.51 -1.96
CA VAL A 118 -11.10 -3.41 -2.71
C VAL A 118 -12.28 -3.62 -1.78
N ARG A 119 -13.33 -2.82 -2.00
CA ARG A 119 -14.64 -3.04 -1.39
C ARG A 119 -15.42 -4.00 -2.28
N PRO A 120 -15.65 -5.25 -1.82
CA PRO A 120 -16.45 -6.18 -2.61
C PRO A 120 -17.91 -5.76 -2.63
N VAL A 121 -18.61 -6.15 -3.68
CA VAL A 121 -20.08 -6.15 -3.66
C VAL A 121 -20.52 -7.34 -2.81
N VAL A 122 -21.27 -7.06 -1.75
CA VAL A 122 -21.79 -8.08 -0.85
C VAL A 122 -23.21 -8.46 -1.25
N GLU A 123 -23.43 -9.73 -1.55
CA GLU A 123 -24.74 -10.26 -1.91
C GLU A 123 -25.17 -11.38 -0.95
N HIS A 124 -26.44 -11.33 -0.53
CA HIS A 124 -27.03 -12.33 0.35
C HIS A 124 -27.88 -13.31 -0.46
N THR A 125 -27.42 -14.54 -0.57
CA THR A 125 -28.20 -15.63 -1.16
C THR A 125 -28.88 -16.47 -0.07
N LYS A 126 -29.75 -17.41 -0.48
CA LYS A 126 -30.41 -18.34 0.46
C LYS A 126 -29.42 -19.17 1.30
N LYS A 127 -28.22 -19.44 0.78
CA LYS A 127 -27.24 -20.36 1.39
C LYS A 127 -25.89 -19.71 1.74
N HIS A 128 -25.57 -18.56 1.16
CA HIS A 128 -24.25 -17.93 1.28
C HIS A 128 -24.35 -16.41 1.33
N VAL A 129 -23.40 -15.79 2.04
CA VAL A 129 -22.96 -14.40 1.83
C VAL A 129 -21.86 -14.45 0.77
N VAL A 130 -22.02 -13.70 -0.31
CA VAL A 130 -21.11 -13.70 -1.46
C VAL A 130 -20.41 -12.35 -1.50
N LEU A 131 -19.09 -12.36 -1.49
CA LEU A 131 -18.25 -11.18 -1.68
C LEU A 131 -17.71 -11.22 -3.11
N SER A 132 -18.09 -10.25 -3.93
CA SER A 132 -17.71 -10.19 -5.34
C SER A 132 -16.64 -9.13 -5.55
N ALA A 133 -15.45 -9.57 -5.96
CA ALA A 133 -14.30 -8.75 -6.34
C ALA A 133 -13.66 -9.31 -7.64
N PRO A 134 -14.30 -9.11 -8.82
CA PRO A 134 -13.82 -9.62 -10.11
C PRO A 134 -12.37 -9.24 -10.45
N GLU A 135 -11.96 -8.05 -10.05
CA GLU A 135 -10.60 -7.52 -10.20
C GLU A 135 -9.53 -8.31 -9.44
N LEU A 136 -9.91 -9.11 -8.45
CA LEU A 136 -9.01 -9.95 -7.65
C LEU A 136 -9.09 -11.44 -8.00
N ALA A 137 -9.68 -11.81 -9.14
CA ALA A 137 -9.88 -13.21 -9.51
C ALA A 137 -8.57 -14.04 -9.52
N LYS A 138 -8.61 -15.22 -8.88
CA LYS A 138 -7.48 -16.15 -8.69
C LYS A 138 -6.35 -15.63 -7.79
N THR A 139 -6.58 -14.55 -7.05
CA THR A 139 -5.61 -13.99 -6.11
C THR A 139 -5.91 -14.47 -4.69
N ASP A 140 -4.86 -14.69 -3.89
CA ASP A 140 -5.02 -14.92 -2.45
C ASP A 140 -5.18 -13.57 -1.73
N VAL A 141 -6.19 -13.49 -0.88
CA VAL A 141 -6.61 -12.24 -0.26
C VAL A 141 -6.97 -12.41 1.21
N GLU A 142 -6.86 -11.33 1.96
CA GLU A 142 -7.35 -11.18 3.33
C GLU A 142 -8.66 -10.39 3.33
N VAL A 143 -9.64 -10.87 4.09
CA VAL A 143 -10.96 -10.25 4.20
C VAL A 143 -11.11 -9.62 5.58
N PHE A 144 -11.60 -8.38 5.60
CA PHE A 144 -11.80 -7.57 6.79
C PHE A 144 -13.21 -7.00 6.85
N VAL A 145 -13.65 -6.68 8.05
CA VAL A 145 -14.81 -5.82 8.34
C VAL A 145 -14.29 -4.66 9.18
N GLY A 146 -14.35 -3.44 8.63
CA GLY A 146 -13.64 -2.30 9.18
C GLY A 146 -12.14 -2.59 9.24
N GLU A 147 -11.58 -2.58 10.45
CA GLU A 147 -10.16 -2.90 10.71
C GLU A 147 -9.96 -4.34 11.22
N GLN A 148 -11.05 -5.09 11.46
CA GLN A 148 -10.98 -6.45 11.98
C GLN A 148 -10.73 -7.46 10.85
N TYR A 149 -9.62 -8.17 10.94
CA TYR A 149 -9.35 -9.34 10.10
C TYR A 149 -10.35 -10.46 10.40
N LEU A 150 -10.94 -11.03 9.35
CA LEU A 150 -11.83 -12.19 9.46
C LEU A 150 -11.14 -13.49 9.02
N PHE A 151 -10.67 -13.55 7.77
CA PHE A 151 -10.06 -14.76 7.20
C PHE A 151 -9.28 -14.47 5.90
N THR A 152 -8.40 -15.40 5.53
CA THR A 152 -7.72 -15.45 4.22
C THR A 152 -8.40 -16.46 3.31
N ALA A 153 -8.54 -16.14 2.03
CA ALA A 153 -9.06 -17.06 1.01
C ALA A 153 -8.51 -16.76 -0.38
N THR A 154 -8.54 -17.75 -1.27
CA THR A 154 -8.32 -17.54 -2.71
C THR A 154 -9.62 -17.13 -3.38
N VAL A 155 -9.61 -16.01 -4.10
CA VAL A 155 -10.75 -15.55 -4.90
C VAL A 155 -10.98 -16.51 -6.07
N SER A 156 -12.23 -16.92 -6.30
CA SER A 156 -12.54 -17.83 -7.40
C SER A 156 -12.23 -17.22 -8.78
N ARG A 157 -12.20 -18.07 -9.82
CA ARG A 157 -11.99 -17.62 -11.22
C ARG A 157 -12.99 -16.57 -11.72
N HIS A 158 -14.12 -16.41 -11.04
CA HIS A 158 -15.19 -15.48 -11.40
C HIS A 158 -15.18 -14.21 -10.54
N GLY A 159 -14.26 -14.09 -9.57
CA GLY A 159 -14.21 -12.94 -8.65
C GLY A 159 -14.92 -13.15 -7.31
N ASP A 160 -15.54 -14.30 -7.08
CA ASP A 160 -16.37 -14.50 -5.89
C ASP A 160 -15.61 -15.19 -4.75
N ILE A 161 -15.91 -14.77 -3.52
CA ILE A 161 -15.69 -15.51 -2.28
C ILE A 161 -17.06 -15.85 -1.70
N LYS A 162 -17.31 -17.13 -1.36
CA LYS A 162 -18.62 -17.59 -0.86
C LYS A 162 -18.50 -18.09 0.57
N VAL A 163 -19.14 -17.39 1.50
CA VAL A 163 -19.20 -17.75 2.92
C VAL A 163 -20.57 -18.36 3.21
N ARG A 164 -20.62 -19.55 3.82
CA ARG A 164 -21.88 -20.25 4.11
C ARG A 164 -22.68 -19.48 5.17
N LYS A 165 -23.96 -19.22 4.89
CA LYS A 165 -24.84 -18.52 5.82
C LYS A 165 -25.03 -19.33 7.12
N GLY A 166 -24.99 -18.64 8.27
CA GLY A 166 -25.03 -19.24 9.60
C GLY A 166 -23.70 -19.84 10.07
N SER A 167 -22.59 -19.53 9.40
CA SER A 167 -21.26 -19.69 9.99
C SER A 167 -20.93 -18.45 10.84
N PRO A 168 -20.08 -18.56 11.87
CA PRO A 168 -19.64 -17.42 12.66
C PRO A 168 -19.07 -16.27 11.79
N ILE A 169 -18.32 -16.62 10.74
CA ILE A 169 -17.76 -15.64 9.79
C ILE A 169 -18.85 -14.91 8.99
N ALA A 170 -19.91 -15.62 8.58
CA ALA A 170 -21.00 -14.99 7.85
C ALA A 170 -21.79 -14.03 8.75
N ASP A 171 -21.95 -14.39 10.02
CA ASP A 171 -22.63 -13.55 11.01
C ASP A 171 -21.78 -12.29 11.30
N GLU A 172 -20.46 -12.43 11.50
CA GLU A 172 -19.53 -11.28 11.67
C GLU A 172 -19.54 -10.31 10.47
N ILE A 173 -19.65 -10.82 9.23
CA ILE A 173 -19.77 -9.96 8.03
C ILE A 173 -21.09 -9.19 8.04
N VAL A 174 -22.20 -9.85 8.37
CA VAL A 174 -23.53 -9.23 8.35
C VAL A 174 -23.64 -8.19 9.46
N ASP A 175 -23.28 -8.57 10.69
CA ASP A 175 -23.34 -7.69 11.87
C ASP A 175 -22.45 -6.47 11.66
N GLY A 176 -21.25 -6.65 11.12
CA GLY A 176 -20.34 -5.55 10.79
C GLY A 176 -20.92 -4.55 9.79
N ILE A 177 -21.58 -5.04 8.74
CA ILE A 177 -22.25 -4.17 7.75
C ILE A 177 -23.43 -3.43 8.40
N ASP A 178 -24.22 -4.11 9.22
CA ASP A 178 -25.37 -3.53 9.93
C ASP A 178 -24.93 -2.45 10.94
N GLU A 179 -23.76 -2.62 11.56
CA GLU A 179 -23.09 -1.63 12.42
C GLU A 179 -22.41 -0.49 11.63
N GLY A 180 -22.38 -0.57 10.29
CA GLY A 180 -21.84 0.46 9.40
C GLY A 180 -20.35 0.30 9.05
N TYR A 181 -19.73 -0.82 9.41
CA TYR A 181 -18.35 -1.11 9.04
C TYR A 181 -18.25 -1.65 7.60
N PRO A 182 -17.32 -1.14 6.78
CA PRO A 182 -17.15 -1.61 5.41
C PRO A 182 -16.47 -2.99 5.38
N VAL A 183 -16.88 -3.87 4.46
CA VAL A 183 -16.09 -5.05 4.11
C VAL A 183 -14.95 -4.63 3.20
N LEU A 184 -13.73 -5.11 3.48
CA LEU A 184 -12.53 -4.85 2.69
C LEU A 184 -11.85 -6.17 2.32
N ILE A 185 -11.29 -6.23 1.11
CA ILE A 185 -10.47 -7.34 0.64
C ILE A 185 -9.10 -6.77 0.26
N LYS A 186 -8.03 -7.34 0.81
CA LYS A 186 -6.65 -6.93 0.55
C LYS A 186 -5.87 -8.06 -0.11
N THR A 187 -5.06 -7.75 -1.11
CA THR A 187 -4.12 -8.72 -1.69
C THR A 187 -3.00 -9.05 -0.68
N LEU A 188 -2.58 -10.32 -0.65
CA LEU A 188 -1.41 -10.79 0.11
C LEU A 188 -0.08 -10.40 -0.54
#